data_AF-A0A3M7MTH8-F1
#
_entry.id   AF-A0A3M7MTH8-F1
#
_cell.length_a   1.000
_cell.length_b   1.000
_cell.length_c   1.000
_cell.angle_alpha   90.00
_cell.angle_beta   90.00
_cell.angle_gamma   90.00
#
_symmetry.space_group_name_H-M   'P 1'
#
loop_
_entity.id
_entity.type
_entity.pdbx_description
1 polymer ?
#
loop_
_entity_poly.entity_id
_entity_poly.type
_entity_poly.pdbx_seq_one_letter_code
_entity_poly.pdbx_strand_id
1 'polypeptide(L)'
;MPPRLRVPIETAEALNAVPITFRNHFMAIVDGTSQHVQFTFTEVKIIRGTHPHPPNTDRTEVRNSITIQFNGTPQGTIVAHLFNDGTIKTSAAMHAENNQRRIAEQALKAQEDKFPELQQTTQRQQAYQRMLQRIMQARTGNMSMMQKQIEKSNAEAEYREVLRSQAEARAQRAAQQAQSQRRLLPQSAFMREGCPNCEEHLQLAGSSDNVQELTSQVFEGTIALANPRSSWVAKWQRLGEYVPGIYAIKVVGKLPDEVIAGLEDAGIRYVPRDGSGGDAEMGAA
;
A
#
# COMPACT_ATOMS: atom_id res chain seq x y z
N MET A 1 -12.82 31.05 -35.99
CA MET A 1 -13.19 31.00 -34.56
C MET A 1 -13.49 29.55 -34.22
N PRO A 2 -13.00 28.99 -33.10
CA PRO A 2 -13.49 27.70 -32.65
C PRO A 2 -15.02 27.78 -32.47
N PRO A 3 -15.76 26.70 -32.76
CA PRO A 3 -17.21 26.69 -32.58
C PRO A 3 -17.52 27.05 -31.13
N ARG A 4 -18.40 28.03 -30.92
CA ARG A 4 -18.86 28.39 -29.56
C ARG A 4 -19.50 27.16 -28.93
N LEU A 5 -18.99 26.76 -27.78
CA LEU A 5 -19.56 25.67 -27.00
C LEU A 5 -21.00 26.03 -26.61
N ARG A 6 -21.92 25.09 -26.79
CA ARG A 6 -23.33 25.33 -26.52
C ARG A 6 -23.59 25.20 -25.02
N VAL A 7 -24.27 26.19 -24.45
CA VAL A 7 -24.83 26.11 -23.10
C VAL A 7 -26.35 26.15 -23.24
N PRO A 8 -27.08 25.11 -22.80
CA PRO A 8 -28.55 25.11 -22.87
C PRO A 8 -29.15 26.25 -22.03
N ILE A 9 -30.30 26.78 -22.45
CA ILE A 9 -30.99 27.88 -21.75
C ILE A 9 -31.27 27.51 -20.29
N GLU A 10 -31.74 26.29 -20.04
CA GLU A 10 -31.97 25.75 -18.69
C GLU A 10 -30.70 25.76 -17.82
N THR A 11 -29.53 25.56 -18.43
CA THR A 11 -28.25 25.66 -17.71
C THR A 11 -27.87 27.11 -17.44
N ALA A 12 -28.16 28.03 -18.36
CA ALA A 12 -27.92 29.46 -18.16
C ALA A 12 -28.74 30.02 -16.97
N GLU A 13 -29.99 29.56 -16.81
CA GLU A 13 -30.83 29.89 -15.65
C GLU A 13 -30.31 29.24 -14.36
N ALA A 14 -29.96 27.96 -14.41
CA ALA A 14 -29.42 27.24 -13.24
C ALA A 14 -28.11 27.84 -12.71
N LEU A 15 -27.25 28.37 -13.59
CA LEU A 15 -26.00 29.03 -13.21
C LEU A 15 -26.20 30.23 -12.28
N ASN A 16 -27.34 30.92 -12.36
CA ASN A 16 -27.67 32.04 -11.49
C ASN A 16 -27.83 31.62 -10.03
N ALA A 17 -28.29 30.39 -9.79
CA ALA A 17 -28.47 29.81 -8.46
C ALA A 17 -27.21 29.11 -7.91
N VAL A 18 -26.20 28.88 -8.76
CA VAL A 18 -24.92 28.27 -8.38
C VAL A 18 -23.98 29.32 -7.76
N PRO A 19 -23.24 28.99 -6.68
CA PRO A 19 -22.27 29.91 -6.08
C PRO A 19 -21.20 30.40 -7.07
N ILE A 20 -20.75 31.64 -6.89
CA ILE A 20 -19.90 32.33 -7.87
C ILE A 20 -18.61 31.58 -8.21
N THR A 21 -18.01 30.89 -7.24
CA THR A 21 -16.80 30.08 -7.44
C THR A 21 -17.01 29.00 -8.52
N PHE A 22 -18.11 28.24 -8.43
CA PHE A 22 -18.42 27.20 -9.41
C PHE A 22 -18.85 27.80 -10.74
N ARG A 23 -19.56 28.94 -10.73
CA ARG A 23 -19.92 29.66 -11.95
C ARG A 23 -18.69 30.08 -12.74
N ASN A 24 -17.68 30.64 -12.07
CA ASN A 24 -16.44 31.06 -12.72
C ASN A 24 -15.71 29.88 -13.36
N HIS A 25 -15.59 28.75 -12.65
CA HIS A 25 -14.98 27.54 -13.20
C HIS A 25 -15.80 26.94 -14.35
N PHE A 26 -17.13 26.96 -14.25
CA PHE A 26 -18.00 26.54 -15.34
C PHE A 26 -17.81 27.40 -16.60
N MET A 27 -17.74 28.73 -16.45
CA MET A 27 -17.49 29.63 -17.58
C MET A 27 -16.09 29.41 -18.17
N ALA A 28 -15.07 29.17 -17.35
CA ALA A 28 -13.75 28.82 -17.85
C ALA A 28 -13.76 27.53 -18.70
N ILE A 29 -14.62 26.57 -18.37
CA ILE A 29 -14.84 25.37 -19.19
C ILE A 29 -15.51 25.74 -20.53
N VAL A 30 -16.57 26.55 -20.50
CA VAL A 30 -17.30 27.01 -21.70
C VAL A 30 -16.42 27.83 -22.64
N ASP A 31 -15.53 28.66 -22.08
CA ASP A 31 -14.61 29.50 -22.84
C ASP A 31 -13.37 28.73 -23.33
N GLY A 32 -13.22 27.46 -22.94
CA GLY A 32 -12.07 26.62 -23.28
C GLY A 32 -10.77 27.04 -22.58
N THR A 33 -10.86 27.80 -21.49
CA THR A 33 -9.71 28.30 -20.71
C THR A 33 -9.40 27.43 -19.48
N SER A 34 -10.26 26.47 -19.16
CA SER A 34 -10.03 25.53 -18.05
C SER A 34 -8.84 24.60 -18.31
N GLN A 35 -7.91 24.56 -17.37
CA GLN A 35 -6.74 23.66 -17.41
C GLN A 35 -7.10 22.19 -17.07
N HIS A 36 -8.29 21.97 -16.49
CA HIS A 36 -8.72 20.67 -15.98
C HIS A 36 -9.56 19.86 -16.97
N VAL A 37 -10.00 20.48 -18.08
CA VAL A 37 -10.74 19.81 -19.15
C VAL A 37 -9.84 19.68 -20.37
N GLN A 38 -9.36 18.46 -20.60
CA GLN A 38 -8.39 18.16 -21.68
C GLN A 38 -9.01 17.35 -22.83
N PHE A 39 -10.33 17.26 -22.88
CA PHE A 39 -11.07 16.55 -23.93
C PHE A 39 -12.03 17.49 -24.65
N THR A 40 -12.39 17.14 -25.89
CA THR A 40 -13.34 17.90 -26.70
C THR A 40 -14.78 17.54 -26.33
N PHE A 41 -15.67 18.52 -26.46
CA PHE A 41 -17.11 18.39 -26.24
C PHE A 41 -17.84 19.46 -27.06
N THR A 42 -19.15 19.31 -27.27
CA THR A 42 -19.96 20.28 -28.02
C THR A 42 -20.91 21.07 -27.13
N GLU A 43 -21.29 20.50 -25.99
CA GLU A 43 -22.23 21.10 -25.04
C GLU A 43 -21.88 20.69 -23.61
N VAL A 44 -22.05 21.62 -22.66
CA VAL A 44 -21.91 21.36 -21.23
C VAL A 44 -23.15 21.87 -20.50
N LYS A 45 -23.68 21.06 -19.57
CA LYS A 45 -24.90 21.37 -18.81
C LYS A 45 -24.81 21.01 -17.34
N ILE A 46 -25.55 21.72 -16.50
CA ILE A 46 -25.75 21.36 -15.09
C ILE A 46 -26.93 20.40 -15.01
N ILE A 47 -26.75 19.23 -14.40
CA ILE A 47 -27.76 18.16 -14.42
C ILE A 47 -28.31 17.77 -13.05
N ARG A 48 -27.68 18.19 -11.95
CA ARG A 48 -28.18 17.97 -10.59
C ARG A 48 -27.74 19.08 -9.66
N GLY A 49 -28.72 19.61 -8.92
CA GLY A 49 -28.52 20.52 -7.79
C GLY A 49 -27.93 21.86 -8.20
N THR A 50 -28.53 22.96 -7.75
CA THR A 50 -27.91 24.29 -7.80
C THR A 50 -27.03 24.55 -6.59
N HIS A 51 -27.23 23.75 -5.53
CA HIS A 51 -26.43 23.80 -4.31
C HIS A 51 -25.26 22.81 -4.37
N PRO A 52 -24.06 23.21 -3.95
CA PRO A 52 -22.93 22.31 -3.83
C PRO A 52 -23.25 21.19 -2.83
N HIS A 53 -23.05 19.94 -3.24
CA HIS A 53 -23.18 18.82 -2.33
C HIS A 53 -21.81 18.45 -1.74
N PRO A 54 -21.77 18.09 -0.45
CA PRO A 54 -20.57 17.57 0.17
C PRO A 54 -20.21 16.21 -0.44
N PRO A 55 -18.93 15.83 -0.41
CA PRO A 55 -18.49 14.54 -0.90
C PRO A 55 -18.90 13.45 0.09
N ASN A 56 -20.04 12.82 -0.18
CA ASN A 56 -20.54 11.71 0.63
C ASN A 56 -19.99 10.36 0.17
N THR A 57 -19.60 10.27 -1.11
CA THR A 57 -19.04 9.07 -1.74
C THR A 57 -17.55 8.87 -1.45
N ASP A 58 -16.82 9.95 -1.13
CA ASP A 58 -15.41 9.90 -0.76
C ASP A 58 -15.21 10.67 0.55
N ARG A 59 -14.98 9.94 1.65
CA ARG A 59 -14.80 10.52 2.98
C ARG A 59 -13.46 11.25 3.15
N THR A 60 -12.53 11.07 2.20
CA THR A 60 -11.25 11.78 2.16
C THR A 60 -11.31 13.07 1.35
N GLU A 61 -12.44 13.37 0.71
CA GLU A 61 -12.60 14.58 -0.09
C GLU A 61 -13.06 15.74 0.82
N VAL A 62 -12.37 16.88 0.69
CA VAL A 62 -12.66 18.12 1.43
C VAL A 62 -13.36 19.15 0.57
N ARG A 63 -13.36 18.95 -0.75
CA ARG A 63 -13.93 19.85 -1.75
C ARG A 63 -15.40 19.55 -1.95
N ASN A 64 -16.20 20.62 -2.05
CA ASN A 64 -17.59 20.50 -2.48
C ASN A 64 -17.66 20.42 -3.99
N SER A 65 -18.70 19.78 -4.52
CA SER A 65 -18.88 19.68 -5.97
C SER A 65 -20.30 19.99 -6.41
N ILE A 66 -20.44 20.32 -7.68
CA ILE A 66 -21.71 20.27 -8.42
C ILE A 66 -21.58 19.26 -9.56
N THR A 67 -22.70 18.69 -10.01
CA THR A 67 -22.68 17.70 -11.10
C THR A 67 -22.97 18.36 -12.44
N ILE A 68 -22.02 18.21 -13.36
CA ILE A 68 -22.10 18.69 -14.73
C ILE A 68 -22.03 17.52 -15.71
N GLN A 69 -22.58 17.71 -16.90
CA GLN A 69 -22.57 16.74 -17.99
C GLN A 69 -21.98 17.38 -19.24
N PHE A 70 -21.04 16.67 -19.85
CA PHE A 70 -20.47 16.99 -21.16
C PHE A 70 -21.13 16.12 -22.22
N ASN A 71 -21.56 16.75 -23.31
CA ASN A 71 -22.19 16.12 -24.46
C ASN A 71 -21.30 16.30 -25.70
N GLY A 72 -21.44 15.37 -26.66
CA GLY A 72 -20.65 15.36 -27.89
C GLY A 72 -19.15 15.16 -27.66
N THR A 73 -18.78 14.44 -26.60
CA THR A 73 -17.38 14.00 -26.41
C THR A 73 -17.09 12.77 -27.26
N PRO A 74 -15.82 12.48 -27.61
CA PRO A 74 -15.45 11.29 -28.38
C PRO A 74 -15.88 9.95 -27.73
N GLN A 75 -16.06 9.92 -26.42
CA GLN A 75 -16.43 8.73 -25.65
C GLN A 75 -17.91 8.70 -25.27
N GLY A 76 -18.74 9.57 -25.88
CA GLY A 76 -20.15 9.72 -25.55
C GLY A 76 -20.39 10.74 -24.44
N THR A 77 -21.47 10.60 -23.69
CA THR A 77 -21.82 11.53 -22.61
C THR A 77 -20.96 11.27 -21.37
N ILE A 78 -20.34 12.32 -20.84
CA ILE A 78 -19.53 12.25 -19.61
C ILE A 78 -20.24 13.00 -18.48
N VAL A 79 -20.48 12.33 -17.36
CA VAL A 79 -20.94 12.95 -16.11
C VAL A 79 -19.76 13.15 -15.17
N ALA A 80 -19.60 14.37 -14.68
CA ALA A 80 -18.49 14.75 -13.82
C ALA A 80 -18.93 15.64 -12.65
N HIS A 81 -18.15 15.55 -11.58
CA HIS A 81 -18.18 16.46 -10.45
C HIS A 81 -17.19 17.59 -10.71
N LEU A 82 -17.69 18.83 -10.77
CA LEU A 82 -16.87 20.04 -10.77
C LEU A 82 -16.66 20.48 -9.33
N PHE A 83 -15.41 20.55 -8.88
CA PHE A 83 -15.05 20.96 -7.54
C PHE A 83 -14.86 22.48 -7.43
N ASN A 84 -14.88 22.98 -6.20
CA ASN A 84 -14.70 24.42 -5.92
C ASN A 84 -13.28 24.94 -6.18
N ASP A 85 -12.31 24.06 -6.42
CA ASP A 85 -10.96 24.42 -6.91
C ASP A 85 -10.85 24.42 -8.44
N GLY A 86 -11.93 24.06 -9.16
CA GLY A 86 -11.99 24.03 -10.62
C GLY A 86 -11.64 22.67 -11.23
N THR A 87 -11.12 21.74 -10.42
CA THR A 87 -10.85 20.38 -10.90
C THR A 87 -12.15 19.64 -11.21
N ILE A 88 -12.07 18.66 -12.11
CA ILE A 88 -13.18 17.79 -12.44
C ILE A 88 -12.83 16.33 -12.19
N LYS A 89 -13.83 15.53 -11.79
CA LYS A 89 -13.69 14.08 -11.68
C LYS A 89 -14.95 13.39 -12.17
N THR A 90 -14.78 12.45 -13.09
CA THR A 90 -15.93 11.70 -13.60
C THR A 90 -16.49 10.79 -12.51
N SER A 91 -17.80 10.54 -12.53
CA SER A 91 -18.41 9.60 -11.58
C SER A 91 -17.78 8.21 -11.71
N ALA A 92 -17.44 7.78 -12.93
CA ALA A 92 -16.71 6.55 -13.19
C ALA A 92 -15.33 6.53 -12.51
N ALA A 93 -14.56 7.63 -12.60
CA ALA A 93 -13.25 7.74 -11.94
C ALA A 93 -13.38 7.70 -10.40
N MET A 94 -14.40 8.35 -9.83
CA MET A 94 -14.67 8.26 -8.38
C MET A 94 -14.97 6.82 -7.95
N HIS A 95 -15.78 6.07 -8.70
CA HIS A 95 -16.06 4.66 -8.39
C HIS A 95 -14.83 3.77 -8.55
N ALA A 96 -14.03 3.97 -9.60
CA ALA A 96 -12.80 3.23 -9.83
C ALA A 96 -11.82 3.40 -8.66
N GLU A 97 -11.63 4.63 -8.17
CA GLU A 97 -10.77 4.90 -7.02
C GLU A 97 -11.28 4.24 -5.73
N ASN A 98 -12.59 4.30 -5.48
CA ASN A 98 -13.19 3.61 -4.33
C ASN A 98 -12.97 2.08 -4.41
N ASN A 99 -13.09 1.50 -5.60
CA ASN A 99 -12.82 0.08 -5.82
C ASN A 99 -11.34 -0.25 -5.59
N GLN A 100 -10.41 0.58 -6.08
CA GLN A 100 -8.97 0.42 -5.86
C GLN A 100 -8.63 0.48 -4.36
N ARG A 101 -9.19 1.43 -3.62
CA ARG A 101 -8.99 1.54 -2.17
C ARG A 101 -9.48 0.29 -1.43
N ARG A 102 -10.65 -0.25 -1.79
CA ARG A 102 -11.19 -1.49 -1.21
C ARG A 102 -10.26 -2.68 -1.48
N ILE A 103 -9.75 -2.82 -2.70
CA ILE A 103 -8.81 -3.89 -3.08
C ILE A 103 -7.50 -3.75 -2.28
N ALA A 104 -6.95 -2.54 -2.20
CA ALA A 104 -5.72 -2.28 -1.45
C ALA A 104 -5.89 -2.58 0.05
N GLU A 105 -7.03 -2.23 0.64
CA GLU A 105 -7.34 -2.54 2.03
C GLU A 105 -7.42 -4.06 2.27
N GLN A 106 -8.06 -4.81 1.37
CA GLN A 106 -8.12 -6.27 1.45
C GLN A 106 -6.73 -6.89 1.33
N ALA A 107 -5.91 -6.44 0.38
CA ALA A 107 -4.54 -6.93 0.21
C ALA A 107 -3.67 -6.62 1.43
N LEU A 108 -3.79 -5.43 2.00
CA LEU A 108 -3.05 -5.05 3.21
C LEU A 108 -3.48 -5.88 4.42
N LYS A 109 -4.78 -6.11 4.59
CA LYS A 109 -5.28 -7.02 5.63
C LYS A 109 -4.71 -8.43 5.46
N ALA A 110 -4.72 -8.98 4.25
CA ALA A 110 -4.16 -10.29 3.99
C ALA A 110 -2.65 -10.35 4.34
N GLN A 111 -1.92 -9.26 4.10
CA GLN A 111 -0.52 -9.15 4.52
C GLN A 111 -0.32 -9.03 6.04
N GLU A 112 -1.22 -8.34 6.75
CA GLU A 112 -1.22 -8.23 8.21
C GLU A 112 -1.55 -9.56 8.87
N ASP A 113 -2.50 -10.31 8.31
CA ASP A 113 -2.92 -11.62 8.82
C ASP A 113 -1.79 -12.67 8.78
N LYS A 114 -0.74 -12.44 7.96
CA LYS A 114 0.50 -13.25 7.98
C LYS A 114 1.35 -13.06 9.23
N PHE A 115 1.15 -11.98 9.99
CA PHE A 115 1.96 -11.62 11.18
C PHE A 115 1.04 -11.21 12.35
N PRO A 116 0.21 -12.13 12.89
CA PRO A 116 -0.78 -11.83 13.92
C PRO A 116 -0.17 -11.24 15.21
N GLU A 117 1.07 -11.60 15.53
CA GLU A 117 1.81 -11.12 16.69
C GLU A 117 2.10 -9.61 16.64
N LEU A 118 2.11 -9.01 15.45
CA LEU A 118 2.34 -7.57 15.28
C LEU A 118 1.09 -6.72 15.53
N GLN A 119 -0.11 -7.33 15.58
CA GLN A 119 -1.38 -6.67 15.87
C GLN A 119 -1.64 -5.39 15.03
N GLN A 120 -1.20 -5.39 13.76
CA GLN A 120 -1.14 -4.19 12.93
C GLN A 120 -2.51 -3.68 12.47
N THR A 121 -3.47 -4.58 12.23
CA THR A 121 -4.80 -4.21 11.73
C THR A 121 -5.50 -3.21 12.64
N THR A 122 -5.50 -3.44 13.95
CA THR A 122 -6.14 -2.53 14.93
C THR A 122 -5.48 -1.16 14.92
N GLN A 123 -4.15 -1.11 14.93
CA GLN A 123 -3.39 0.14 14.92
C GLN A 123 -3.62 0.94 13.62
N ARG A 124 -3.64 0.25 12.48
CA ARG A 124 -3.93 0.87 11.18
C ARG A 124 -5.35 1.41 11.13
N GLN A 125 -6.35 0.66 11.61
CA GLN A 125 -7.74 1.12 11.66
C GLN A 125 -7.89 2.37 12.53
N GLN A 126 -7.26 2.41 13.69
CA GLN A 126 -7.26 3.59 14.56
C GLN A 126 -6.58 4.81 13.87
N ALA A 127 -5.45 4.60 13.20
CA ALA A 127 -4.77 5.65 12.43
C ALA A 127 -5.64 6.16 11.28
N TYR A 128 -6.32 5.26 10.57
CA TYR A 128 -7.25 5.61 9.50
C TYR A 128 -8.46 6.43 10.02
N GLN A 129 -9.04 6.04 11.16
CA GLN A 129 -10.12 6.81 11.78
C GLN A 129 -9.65 8.21 12.21
N ARG A 130 -8.44 8.32 12.76
CA ARG A 130 -7.84 9.62 13.11
C ARG A 130 -7.67 10.51 11.87
N MET A 131 -7.16 9.95 10.77
CA MET A 131 -7.05 10.65 9.49
C MET A 131 -8.42 11.15 9.01
N LEU A 132 -9.45 10.28 9.00
CA LEU A 132 -10.80 10.65 8.58
C LEU A 132 -11.42 11.72 9.48
N GLN A 133 -11.19 11.68 10.79
CA GLN A 133 -11.67 12.70 11.72
C GLN A 133 -11.09 14.07 11.40
N ARG A 134 -9.78 14.15 11.15
CA ARG A 134 -9.10 15.39 10.76
C ARG A 134 -9.63 15.94 9.44
N ILE A 135 -9.79 15.08 8.43
CA ILE A 135 -10.36 15.47 7.14
C ILE A 135 -11.80 15.98 7.30
N MET A 136 -12.60 15.31 8.14
CA MET A 136 -13.98 15.73 8.40
C MET A 136 -14.05 17.09 9.10
N GLN A 137 -13.19 17.34 10.10
CA GLN A 137 -13.06 18.63 10.76
C GLN A 137 -12.62 19.73 9.79
N ALA A 138 -11.64 19.47 8.92
CA ALA A 138 -11.21 20.40 7.88
C ALA A 138 -12.36 20.72 6.91
N ARG A 139 -13.15 19.72 6.53
CA ARG A 139 -14.31 19.87 5.64
C ARG A 139 -15.36 20.81 6.23
N THR A 140 -15.75 20.63 7.49
CA THR A 140 -16.79 21.44 8.15
C THR A 140 -16.27 22.75 8.75
N GLY A 141 -14.95 22.88 8.90
CA GLY A 141 -14.31 24.05 9.46
C GLY A 141 -14.40 25.30 8.58
N ASN A 142 -14.27 26.46 9.22
CA ASN A 142 -14.20 27.76 8.57
C ASN A 142 -12.75 28.07 8.13
N MET A 143 -12.26 27.30 7.16
CA MET A 143 -10.91 27.41 6.61
C MET A 143 -10.97 27.65 5.10
N SER A 144 -9.94 28.29 4.54
CA SER A 144 -9.81 28.44 3.08
C SER A 144 -9.62 27.08 2.40
N MET A 145 -9.94 26.97 1.11
CA MET A 145 -9.76 25.70 0.38
C MET A 145 -8.32 25.22 0.35
N MET A 146 -7.36 26.14 0.26
CA MET A 146 -5.94 25.81 0.36
C MET A 146 -5.60 25.20 1.73
N GLN A 147 -6.10 25.80 2.82
CA GLN A 147 -5.89 25.29 4.17
C GLN A 147 -6.52 23.90 4.37
N LYS A 148 -7.73 23.68 3.84
CA LYS A 148 -8.38 22.35 3.87
C LYS A 148 -7.55 21.30 3.14
N GLN A 149 -6.97 21.66 2.00
CA GLN A 149 -6.13 20.76 1.22
C GLN A 149 -4.79 20.44 1.91
N ILE A 150 -4.18 21.42 2.57
CA ILE A 150 -2.98 21.22 3.39
C ILE A 150 -3.29 20.27 4.55
N GLU A 151 -4.39 20.50 5.28
CA GLU A 151 -4.77 19.67 6.42
C GLU A 151 -5.06 18.22 5.99
N LYS A 152 -5.76 18.04 4.86
CA LYS A 152 -5.93 16.73 4.22
C LYS A 152 -4.59 16.07 3.93
N SER A 153 -3.67 16.78 3.26
CA SER A 153 -2.35 16.26 2.89
C SER A 153 -1.53 15.84 4.12
N ASN A 154 -1.58 16.62 5.19
CA ASN A 154 -0.90 16.32 6.44
C ASN A 154 -1.48 15.05 7.10
N ALA A 155 -2.81 14.95 7.19
CA ALA A 155 -3.48 13.76 7.73
C ALA A 155 -3.16 12.50 6.91
N GLU A 156 -3.13 12.61 5.58
CA GLU A 156 -2.74 11.50 4.69
C GLU A 156 -1.26 11.14 4.81
N ALA A 157 -0.37 12.11 5.04
CA ALA A 157 1.05 11.86 5.30
C ALA A 157 1.28 11.08 6.59
N GLU A 158 0.59 11.44 7.68
CA GLU A 158 0.66 10.71 8.95
C GLU A 158 0.17 9.27 8.82
N TYR A 159 -0.94 9.05 8.09
CA TYR A 159 -1.42 7.69 7.85
C TYR A 159 -0.42 6.89 6.99
N ARG A 160 0.20 7.49 5.97
CA ARG A 160 1.25 6.84 5.17
C ARG A 160 2.47 6.46 6.00
N GLU A 161 2.83 7.27 7.00
CA GLU A 161 3.92 6.95 7.92
C GLU A 161 3.62 5.69 8.74
N VAL A 162 2.38 5.54 9.22
CA VAL A 162 1.94 4.32 9.91
C VAL A 162 2.04 3.10 8.99
N LEU A 163 1.58 3.22 7.74
CA LEU A 163 1.69 2.13 6.77
C LEU A 163 3.15 1.75 6.48
N ARG A 164 4.05 2.74 6.37
CA ARG A 164 5.48 2.51 6.14
C ARG A 164 6.12 1.75 7.30
N SER A 165 5.93 2.25 8.54
CA SER A 165 6.49 1.60 9.73
C SER A 165 5.94 0.18 9.94
N GLN A 166 4.66 -0.06 9.63
CA GLN A 166 4.08 -1.40 9.66
C GLN A 166 4.67 -2.33 8.59
N ALA A 167 4.87 -1.83 7.37
CA ALA A 167 5.51 -2.58 6.29
C ALA A 167 6.97 -2.93 6.66
N GLU A 168 7.71 -2.01 7.26
CA GLU A 168 9.07 -2.25 7.77
C GLU A 168 9.07 -3.31 8.86
N ALA A 169 8.15 -3.26 9.82
CA ALA A 169 8.04 -4.28 10.87
C ALA A 169 7.73 -5.67 10.30
N ARG A 170 6.83 -5.77 9.31
CA ARG A 170 6.57 -7.03 8.61
C ARG A 170 7.77 -7.51 7.81
N ALA A 171 8.46 -6.62 7.11
CA ALA A 171 9.69 -6.94 6.41
C ALA A 171 10.77 -7.46 7.36
N GLN A 172 10.92 -6.86 8.54
CA GLN A 172 11.84 -7.33 9.58
C GLN A 172 11.44 -8.71 10.12
N ARG A 173 10.15 -8.97 10.37
CA ARG A 173 9.68 -10.30 10.79
C ARG A 173 9.88 -11.37 9.73
N ALA A 174 9.46 -11.09 8.49
CA ALA A 174 9.71 -11.97 7.36
C ALA A 174 11.22 -12.24 7.19
N ALA A 175 12.05 -11.21 7.33
CA ALA A 175 13.50 -11.34 7.25
C ALA A 175 14.10 -12.17 8.39
N GLN A 176 13.57 -12.11 9.62
CA GLN A 176 14.02 -12.95 10.74
C GLN A 176 13.69 -14.44 10.50
N GLN A 177 12.49 -14.72 10.00
CA GLN A 177 12.03 -16.08 9.71
C GLN A 177 12.78 -16.70 8.52
N ALA A 178 13.22 -15.88 7.56
CA ALA A 178 13.96 -16.27 6.36
C ALA A 178 15.36 -16.91 6.57
N GLN A 179 15.92 -16.92 7.79
CA GLN A 179 17.39 -17.12 8.00
C GLN A 179 17.76 -18.48 8.56
N SER A 180 16.83 -19.42 8.45
CA SER A 180 16.74 -20.61 9.27
C SER A 180 17.76 -21.71 8.84
N GLN A 181 18.46 -21.56 7.72
CA GLN A 181 19.22 -22.67 7.12
C GLN A 181 20.73 -22.72 7.37
N ARG A 182 21.29 -21.92 8.30
CA ARG A 182 22.75 -21.91 8.52
C ARG A 182 23.23 -22.72 9.71
N ARG A 183 22.32 -23.27 10.53
CA ARG A 183 22.70 -23.98 11.74
C ARG A 183 23.44 -25.27 11.38
N LEU A 184 24.63 -25.47 11.95
CA LEU A 184 25.39 -26.70 11.78
C LEU A 184 25.16 -27.60 13.00
N LEU A 185 24.55 -28.75 12.77
CA LEU A 185 24.33 -29.81 13.76
C LEU A 185 24.61 -31.18 13.10
N PRO A 186 24.97 -32.21 13.90
CA PRO A 186 24.98 -33.58 13.41
C PRO A 186 23.59 -33.97 12.87
N GLN A 187 23.55 -34.79 11.82
CA GLN A 187 22.28 -35.29 11.23
C GLN A 187 21.37 -35.93 12.29
N SER A 188 21.97 -36.67 13.24
CA SER A 188 21.23 -37.29 14.34
C SER A 188 20.59 -36.29 15.31
N ALA A 189 21.16 -35.10 15.47
CA ALA A 189 20.57 -34.04 16.28
C ALA A 189 19.37 -33.41 15.56
N PHE A 190 19.46 -33.17 14.24
CA PHE A 190 18.30 -32.73 13.46
C PHE A 190 17.15 -33.75 13.51
N MET A 191 17.45 -35.04 13.39
CA MET A 191 16.43 -36.09 13.47
C MET A 191 15.77 -36.18 14.86
N ARG A 192 16.54 -36.03 15.95
CA ARG A 192 16.00 -36.18 17.31
C ARG A 192 15.30 -34.93 17.83
N GLU A 193 15.90 -33.77 17.61
CA GLU A 193 15.57 -32.51 18.29
C GLU A 193 15.05 -31.44 17.32
N GLY A 194 15.22 -31.65 16.02
CA GLY A 194 14.86 -30.67 15.01
C GLY A 194 15.85 -29.53 14.89
N CYS A 195 15.50 -28.50 14.13
CA CYS A 195 16.31 -27.28 14.10
C CYS A 195 15.82 -26.26 15.14
N PRO A 196 16.66 -25.83 16.09
CA PRO A 196 16.25 -24.94 17.18
C PRO A 196 15.79 -23.55 16.72
N ASN A 197 16.01 -23.17 15.45
CA ASN A 197 15.57 -21.89 14.90
C ASN A 197 14.43 -22.03 13.87
N CYS A 198 14.07 -23.25 13.46
CA CYS A 198 13.30 -23.48 12.22
C CYS A 198 12.29 -24.61 12.33
N GLU A 199 12.27 -25.33 13.45
CA GLU A 199 11.50 -26.55 13.60
C GLU A 199 10.01 -26.33 13.36
N GLU A 200 9.50 -25.18 13.78
CA GLU A 200 8.10 -24.77 13.55
C GLU A 200 7.70 -24.81 12.07
N HIS A 201 8.65 -24.64 11.15
CA HIS A 201 8.39 -24.52 9.73
C HIS A 201 8.95 -25.68 8.90
N LEU A 202 10.09 -26.25 9.30
CA LEU A 202 10.76 -27.31 8.55
C LEU A 202 10.45 -28.72 9.05
N GLN A 203 9.93 -28.86 10.28
CA GLN A 203 9.49 -30.14 10.86
C GLN A 203 10.52 -31.27 10.63
N LEU A 204 11.76 -31.03 11.06
CA LEU A 204 12.87 -31.96 10.82
C LEU A 204 12.89 -33.11 11.85
N ALA A 205 12.38 -32.85 13.05
CA ALA A 205 12.35 -33.85 14.12
C ALA A 205 11.45 -35.03 13.72
N GLY A 206 11.99 -36.24 13.84
CA GLY A 206 11.30 -37.48 13.49
C GLY A 206 11.18 -37.77 11.99
N SER A 207 11.65 -36.89 11.10
CA SER A 207 11.56 -37.07 9.64
C SER A 207 12.95 -37.15 8.99
N SER A 208 13.37 -38.36 8.63
CA SER A 208 14.65 -38.58 7.93
C SER A 208 14.66 -37.93 6.55
N ASP A 209 13.53 -37.96 5.85
CA ASP A 209 13.38 -37.40 4.50
C ASP A 209 13.51 -35.88 4.54
N ASN A 210 12.83 -35.20 5.47
CA ASN A 210 12.96 -33.75 5.64
C ASN A 210 14.38 -33.35 6.02
N VAL A 211 15.07 -34.13 6.87
CA VAL A 211 16.48 -33.84 7.20
C VAL A 211 17.35 -33.94 5.97
N GLN A 212 17.12 -34.93 5.09
CA GLN A 212 17.91 -35.12 3.89
C GLN A 212 17.64 -34.06 2.81
N GLU A 213 16.39 -33.62 2.66
CA GLU A 213 15.99 -32.65 1.64
C GLU A 213 16.18 -31.19 2.05
N LEU A 214 16.00 -30.87 3.34
CA LEU A 214 15.95 -29.50 3.84
C LEU A 214 17.26 -29.06 4.53
N THR A 215 18.26 -29.94 4.60
CA THR A 215 19.62 -29.63 5.07
C THR A 215 20.65 -29.94 3.98
N SER A 216 21.85 -29.37 4.11
CA SER A 216 22.94 -29.61 3.17
C SER A 216 24.19 -30.06 3.89
N GLN A 217 24.89 -31.03 3.31
CA GLN A 217 26.21 -31.48 3.76
C GLN A 217 27.33 -30.59 3.21
N VAL A 218 27.03 -29.71 2.25
CA VAL A 218 28.01 -28.86 1.57
C VAL A 218 27.85 -27.42 2.02
N PHE A 219 28.80 -26.95 2.82
CA PHE A 219 28.83 -25.59 3.35
C PHE A 219 30.25 -25.03 3.37
N GLU A 220 30.38 -23.71 3.45
CA GLU A 220 31.65 -23.01 3.48
C GLU A 220 31.67 -22.00 4.63
N GLY A 221 32.78 -21.99 5.37
CA GLY A 221 33.02 -21.11 6.50
C GLY A 221 32.16 -21.44 7.72
N THR A 222 32.73 -21.29 8.91
CA THR A 222 32.04 -21.58 10.18
C THR A 222 32.14 -20.40 11.14
N ILE A 223 31.04 -20.12 11.83
CA ILE A 223 30.93 -19.08 12.85
C ILE A 223 30.51 -19.76 14.14
N ALA A 224 31.35 -19.68 15.17
CA ALA A 224 30.96 -20.02 16.53
C ALA A 224 30.33 -18.78 17.18
N LEU A 225 29.01 -18.80 17.34
CA LEU A 225 28.25 -17.67 17.84
C LEU A 225 27.85 -17.86 19.30
N ALA A 226 28.48 -17.12 20.21
CA ALA A 226 28.18 -17.17 21.63
C ALA A 226 27.10 -16.15 22.06
N ASN A 227 27.21 -14.90 21.60
CA ASN A 227 26.24 -13.83 21.90
C ASN A 227 25.70 -13.19 20.60
N PRO A 228 24.58 -13.71 20.06
CA PRO A 228 23.93 -13.24 18.84
C PRO A 228 23.62 -11.75 18.81
N ARG A 229 23.01 -11.20 19.88
CA ARG A 229 22.47 -9.83 19.89
C ARG A 229 23.55 -8.75 19.93
N SER A 230 24.69 -9.03 20.56
CA SER A 230 25.80 -8.07 20.67
C SER A 230 26.86 -8.21 19.56
N SER A 231 26.89 -9.34 18.84
CA SER A 231 27.91 -9.64 17.84
C SER A 231 27.69 -8.87 16.52
N TRP A 232 28.70 -8.12 16.09
CA TRP A 232 28.70 -7.49 14.76
C TRP A 232 28.65 -8.54 13.64
N VAL A 233 29.39 -9.64 13.78
CA VAL A 233 29.39 -10.75 12.81
C VAL A 233 27.99 -11.35 12.69
N ALA A 234 27.26 -11.51 13.80
CA ALA A 234 25.88 -11.98 13.78
C ALA A 234 24.95 -10.98 13.08
N LYS A 235 25.09 -9.68 13.31
CA LYS A 235 24.31 -8.67 12.59
C LYS A 235 24.58 -8.74 11.08
N TRP A 236 25.85 -8.77 10.69
CA TRP A 236 26.27 -8.86 9.29
C TRP A 236 25.73 -10.11 8.60
N GLN A 237 25.80 -11.25 9.29
CA GLN A 237 25.32 -12.53 8.77
C GLN A 237 23.83 -12.75 8.97
N ARG A 238 23.13 -11.77 9.56
CA ARG A 238 21.73 -11.85 9.95
C ARG A 238 21.47 -13.14 10.78
N LEU A 239 22.12 -13.21 11.94
CA LEU A 239 22.02 -14.27 12.94
C LEU A 239 21.70 -13.69 14.34
N GLY A 240 21.30 -12.42 14.42
CA GLY A 240 21.18 -11.69 15.69
C GLY A 240 20.12 -12.22 16.66
N GLU A 241 19.05 -12.84 16.13
CA GLU A 241 17.96 -13.44 16.90
C GLU A 241 18.07 -14.97 17.03
N TYR A 242 19.15 -15.57 16.55
CA TYR A 242 19.35 -17.02 16.53
C TYR A 242 19.86 -17.52 17.88
N VAL A 243 19.65 -18.80 18.19
CA VAL A 243 20.23 -19.37 19.42
C VAL A 243 21.76 -19.49 19.30
N PRO A 244 22.52 -19.37 20.40
CA PRO A 244 23.96 -19.60 20.40
C PRO A 244 24.36 -20.96 19.81
N GLY A 245 25.49 -21.02 19.10
CA GLY A 245 26.08 -22.24 18.54
C GLY A 245 26.77 -22.03 17.20
N ILE A 246 26.90 -23.10 16.42
CA ILE A 246 27.74 -23.09 15.20
C ILE A 246 26.87 -22.87 13.96
N TYR A 247 27.30 -21.92 13.13
CA TYR A 247 26.62 -21.54 11.89
C TYR A 247 27.57 -21.57 10.69
N ALA A 248 27.06 -21.87 9.50
CA ALA A 248 27.78 -21.74 8.24
C ALA A 248 27.76 -20.29 7.72
N ILE A 249 28.82 -19.86 7.04
CA ILE A 249 28.81 -18.58 6.31
C ILE A 249 27.94 -18.72 5.06
N LYS A 250 28.17 -19.79 4.30
CA LYS A 250 27.48 -20.13 3.05
C LYS A 250 27.03 -21.60 3.07
N VAL A 251 25.85 -21.88 2.55
CA VAL A 251 25.29 -23.24 2.43
C VAL A 251 24.93 -23.46 0.97
N VAL A 252 25.46 -24.53 0.37
CA VAL A 252 25.19 -24.88 -1.03
C VAL A 252 23.90 -25.69 -1.10
N GLY A 253 23.01 -25.29 -2.00
CA GLY A 253 21.70 -25.91 -2.18
C GLY A 253 20.57 -24.91 -2.00
N LYS A 254 19.38 -25.29 -2.48
CA LYS A 254 18.14 -24.54 -2.32
C LYS A 254 17.07 -25.46 -1.76
N LEU A 255 16.15 -24.90 -1.00
CA LEU A 255 14.96 -25.63 -0.59
C LEU A 255 14.11 -26.01 -1.81
N PRO A 256 13.37 -27.12 -1.76
CA PRO A 256 12.37 -27.44 -2.78
C PRO A 256 11.33 -26.31 -2.92
N ASP A 257 10.88 -26.05 -4.15
CA ASP A 257 9.94 -24.96 -4.44
C ASP A 257 8.61 -25.10 -3.68
N GLU A 258 8.16 -26.33 -3.41
CA GLU A 258 6.96 -26.60 -2.59
C GLU A 258 7.14 -26.14 -1.15
N VAL A 259 8.32 -26.36 -0.57
CA VAL A 259 8.64 -25.90 0.78
C VAL A 259 8.80 -24.39 0.80
N ILE A 260 9.39 -23.80 -0.24
CA ILE A 260 9.46 -22.34 -0.39
C ILE A 260 8.05 -21.73 -0.46
N ALA A 261 7.15 -22.31 -1.25
CA ALA A 261 5.77 -21.86 -1.35
C ALA A 261 5.04 -21.97 0.00
N GLY A 262 5.20 -23.08 0.72
CA GLY A 262 4.64 -23.26 2.06
C GLY A 262 5.20 -22.26 3.08
N LEU A 263 6.49 -21.95 3.01
CA LEU A 263 7.11 -20.89 3.79
C LEU A 263 6.52 -19.52 3.44
N GLU A 264 6.36 -19.19 2.17
CA GLU A 264 5.81 -17.91 1.71
C GLU A 264 4.32 -17.72 2.06
N ASP A 265 3.55 -18.81 2.04
CA ASP A 265 2.18 -18.87 2.53
C ASP A 265 2.11 -18.61 4.04
N ALA A 266 3.06 -19.17 4.81
CA ALA A 266 3.27 -18.88 6.22
C ALA A 266 3.88 -17.48 6.49
N GLY A 267 4.11 -16.66 5.46
CA GLY A 267 4.66 -15.31 5.57
C GLY A 267 6.19 -15.22 5.63
N ILE A 268 6.87 -16.33 5.39
CA ILE A 268 8.32 -16.47 5.50
C ILE A 268 8.94 -16.36 4.11
N ARG A 269 9.66 -15.26 3.87
CA ARG A 269 10.38 -15.08 2.60
C ARG A 269 11.63 -15.95 2.57
N TYR A 270 11.75 -16.90 1.66
CA TYR A 270 12.98 -17.66 1.51
C TYR A 270 14.11 -16.79 0.90
N VAL A 271 15.30 -16.83 1.50
CA VAL A 271 16.51 -16.19 0.93
C VAL A 271 17.60 -17.25 0.80
N PRO A 272 18.03 -17.59 -0.43
CA PRO A 272 19.10 -18.55 -0.66
C PRO A 272 20.39 -18.19 0.10
N ARG A 273 21.07 -19.19 0.65
CA ARG A 273 22.31 -19.04 1.44
C ARG A 273 23.56 -19.51 0.69
N ASP A 274 23.42 -19.74 -0.61
CA ASP A 274 24.49 -20.14 -1.55
C ASP A 274 25.23 -18.95 -2.16
N GLY A 275 24.97 -17.73 -1.68
CA GLY A 275 25.54 -16.49 -2.21
C GLY A 275 24.78 -15.90 -3.40
N SER A 276 23.85 -16.64 -4.04
CA SER A 276 23.07 -16.15 -5.18
C SER A 276 22.02 -15.09 -4.78
N GLY A 277 21.65 -15.02 -3.50
CA GLY A 277 20.69 -14.04 -2.98
C GLY A 277 21.29 -12.68 -2.60
N GLY A 278 22.63 -12.52 -2.60
CA GLY A 278 23.31 -11.32 -2.14
C GLY A 278 23.24 -10.14 -3.12
N ASP A 279 23.23 -10.42 -4.43
CA ASP A 279 23.40 -9.37 -5.45
C ASP A 279 22.12 -8.54 -5.70
N ALA A 280 20.94 -9.02 -5.27
CA ALA A 280 19.67 -8.34 -5.49
C ALA A 280 19.31 -7.27 -4.44
N GLU A 281 19.98 -7.24 -3.27
CA GLU A 281 19.66 -6.32 -2.16
C GLU A 281 20.82 -5.39 -1.76
N MET A 282 22.05 -5.59 -2.27
CA MET A 282 23.20 -4.73 -1.93
C MET A 282 23.23 -3.38 -2.66
N GLY A 283 22.22 -3.06 -3.47
CA GLY A 283 22.11 -1.80 -4.21
C GLY A 283 21.34 -0.67 -3.51
N ALA A 284 20.90 -0.87 -2.26
CA ALA A 284 20.15 0.14 -1.50
C ALA A 284 20.76 0.31 -0.09
N ALA A 285 21.94 0.93 -0.05
CA ALA A 285 22.48 1.57 1.15
C ALA A 285 22.46 3.09 0.95
#